data_AF-A0AB38DE57-F1
#
_entry.id   AF-A0AB38DE57-F1
#
_cell.length_a   1.000
_cell.length_b   1.000
_cell.length_c   1.000
_cell.angle_alpha   90.00
_cell.angle_beta   90.00
_cell.angle_gamma   90.00
#
_symmetry.space_group_name_H-M   'P 1'
#
loop_
_entity.id
_entity.type
_entity.pdbx_description
1 polymer ?
#
loop_
_entity_poly.entity_id
_entity_poly.type
_entity_poly.pdbx_seq_one_letter_code
_entity_poly.pdbx_strand_id
1 'polypeptide(L)'
;MAGDEDVLKVDLAALGKLGPHLRTLAGEISDSIATGVSAPAGADPGLAALHGVSKAIADVKRVGAARLNTIADFADETQHVLAIATGGLDTGLRSLPSIYQPPLRA
;
A
#
# COMPACT_ATOMS: atom_id res chain seq x y z
N MET A 1 18.13 23.62 -2.70
CA MET A 1 16.86 23.11 -2.12
C MET A 1 15.79 22.79 -3.16
N ALA A 2 15.81 23.33 -4.39
CA ALA A 2 14.81 22.99 -5.42
C ALA A 2 14.71 21.48 -5.74
N GLY A 3 15.85 20.76 -5.77
CA GLY A 3 15.85 19.33 -6.09
C GLY A 3 15.19 18.41 -5.05
N ASP A 4 15.09 18.83 -3.79
CA ASP A 4 14.52 18.00 -2.71
C ASP A 4 12.98 18.07 -2.72
N GLU A 5 12.43 19.23 -3.08
CA GLU A 5 10.98 19.43 -3.22
C GLU A 5 10.42 18.68 -4.43
N ASP A 6 11.19 18.60 -5.52
CA ASP A 6 10.83 17.81 -6.69
C ASP A 6 10.83 16.30 -6.37
N VAL A 7 11.79 15.82 -5.58
CA VAL A 7 11.82 14.42 -5.11
C VAL A 7 10.59 14.10 -4.26
N LEU A 8 10.26 14.97 -3.30
CA LEU A 8 9.11 14.75 -2.43
C LEU A 8 7.77 14.74 -3.19
N LYS A 9 7.62 15.59 -4.22
CA LYS A 9 6.44 15.58 -5.10
C LYS A 9 6.35 14.27 -5.89
N VAL A 10 7.47 13.77 -6.39
CA VAL A 10 7.53 12.50 -7.11
C VAL A 10 7.16 11.34 -6.19
N ASP A 11 7.70 11.30 -4.97
CA ASP A 11 7.43 10.23 -4.00
C ASP A 11 5.97 10.24 -3.54
N LEU A 12 5.38 11.42 -3.29
CA LEU A 12 3.95 11.54 -2.98
C LEU A 12 3.06 11.05 -4.13
N ALA A 13 3.43 11.35 -5.38
CA ALA A 13 2.72 10.86 -6.55
C ALA A 13 2.88 9.34 -6.72
N ALA A 14 4.02 8.76 -6.32
CA ALA A 14 4.24 7.32 -6.32
C ALA A 14 3.40 6.63 -5.23
N LEU A 15 3.37 7.18 -4.01
CA LEU A 15 2.53 6.68 -2.92
C LEU A 15 1.04 6.67 -3.31
N GLY A 16 0.55 7.72 -3.97
CA GLY A 16 -0.83 7.77 -4.44
C GLY A 16 -1.18 6.80 -5.56
N LYS A 17 -0.19 6.23 -6.24
CA LYS A 17 -0.40 5.14 -7.22
C LYS A 17 -0.27 3.77 -6.57
N LEU A 18 0.49 3.66 -5.48
CA LEU A 18 0.79 2.40 -4.82
C LEU A 18 -0.47 1.78 -4.21
N GLY A 19 -1.28 2.56 -3.48
CA GLY A 19 -2.52 2.08 -2.86
C GLY A 19 -3.47 1.39 -3.85
N PRO A 20 -3.89 2.05 -4.94
CA PRO A 20 -4.73 1.44 -5.98
C PRO A 20 -4.12 0.18 -6.61
N HIS A 21 -2.81 0.19 -6.93
CA HIS A 21 -2.15 -0.98 -7.51
C HIS A 21 -2.15 -2.19 -6.58
N LEU A 22 -1.86 -1.99 -5.29
CA LEU A 22 -1.85 -3.08 -4.31
C LEU A 22 -3.26 -3.65 -4.07
N ARG A 23 -4.31 -2.81 -4.10
CA ARG A 23 -5.70 -3.27 -3.99
C ARG A 23 -6.13 -4.08 -5.22
N THR A 24 -5.74 -3.66 -6.43
CA THR A 24 -5.97 -4.45 -7.65
C THR A 24 -5.31 -5.82 -7.54
N LEU A 25 -4.03 -5.86 -7.17
CA LEU A 25 -3.31 -7.12 -6.99
C LEU A 25 -3.94 -8.00 -5.89
N ALA A 26 -4.38 -7.41 -4.78
CA ALA A 26 -5.09 -8.13 -3.72
C ALA A 26 -6.41 -8.74 -4.21
N GLY A 27 -7.14 -8.01 -5.06
CA GLY A 27 -8.34 -8.48 -5.75
C GLY A 27 -8.05 -9.67 -6.65
N GLU A 28 -7.08 -9.54 -7.55
CA GLU A 28 -6.66 -10.62 -8.46
C GLU A 28 -6.23 -11.90 -7.71
N ILE A 29 -5.47 -11.74 -6.62
CA ILE A 29 -5.08 -12.88 -5.78
C ILE A 29 -6.31 -13.52 -5.16
N SER A 30 -7.24 -12.73 -4.62
CA SER A 30 -8.46 -13.22 -3.96
C SER A 30 -9.37 -13.96 -4.94
N ASP A 31 -9.54 -13.43 -6.15
CA ASP A 31 -10.35 -14.05 -7.21
C ASP A 31 -9.73 -15.37 -7.71
N SER A 32 -8.40 -15.50 -7.62
CA SER A 32 -7.68 -16.74 -7.98
C SER A 32 -7.82 -17.87 -6.94
N ILE A 33 -8.51 -17.64 -5.83
CA ILE A 33 -8.68 -18.64 -4.76
C ILE A 33 -9.89 -19.51 -5.09
N ALA A 34 -9.63 -20.80 -5.35
CA ALA A 34 -10.69 -21.77 -5.59
C ALA A 34 -11.69 -21.82 -4.41
N THR A 35 -12.98 -21.70 -4.72
CA THR A 35 -14.06 -21.89 -3.76
C THR A 35 -14.27 -23.38 -3.50
N GLY A 36 -14.19 -23.81 -2.24
CA GLY A 36 -14.55 -25.18 -1.84
C GLY A 36 -13.40 -26.20 -1.85
N VAL A 37 -12.25 -25.85 -1.26
CA VAL A 37 -11.18 -26.83 -1.01
C VAL A 37 -11.51 -27.70 0.20
N SER A 38 -12.39 -28.68 0.03
CA SER A 38 -12.68 -29.71 1.03
C SER A 38 -12.46 -31.09 0.43
N ALA A 39 -11.85 -31.98 1.19
CA ALA A 39 -11.71 -33.37 0.77
C ALA A 39 -13.09 -34.05 0.78
N PRO A 40 -13.37 -34.97 -0.16
CA PRO A 40 -14.53 -35.84 -0.09
C PRO A 40 -14.53 -36.67 1.20
N ALA A 41 -15.72 -36.91 1.77
CA ALA A 41 -15.84 -37.77 2.94
C ALA A 41 -15.35 -39.20 2.60
N GLY A 42 -14.44 -39.74 3.41
CA GLY A 42 -13.85 -41.05 3.17
C GLY A 42 -12.70 -41.07 2.15
N ALA A 43 -12.13 -39.91 1.78
CA ALA A 43 -10.94 -39.83 0.95
C ALA A 43 -9.78 -40.64 1.54
N ASP A 44 -9.00 -41.29 0.67
CA ASP A 44 -7.78 -41.97 1.10
C ASP A 44 -6.76 -40.96 1.65
N PRO A 45 -5.80 -41.40 2.48
CA PRO A 45 -4.84 -40.50 3.11
C PRO A 45 -4.02 -39.66 2.13
N GLY A 46 -3.72 -40.18 0.93
CA GLY A 46 -2.97 -39.46 -0.10
C GLY A 46 -3.78 -38.32 -0.69
N LEU A 47 -5.03 -38.58 -1.05
CA LEU A 47 -5.96 -37.56 -1.55
C LEU A 47 -6.27 -36.51 -0.47
N ALA A 48 -6.46 -36.92 0.78
CA ALA A 48 -6.67 -36.02 1.90
C ALA A 48 -5.46 -35.07 2.11
N ALA A 49 -4.23 -35.58 1.97
CA ALA A 49 -3.02 -34.76 2.05
C ALA A 49 -2.95 -33.71 0.93
N LEU A 50 -3.28 -34.08 -0.31
CA LEU A 50 -3.33 -33.15 -1.44
C LEU A 50 -4.36 -32.02 -1.21
N HIS A 51 -5.54 -32.36 -0.72
CA HIS A 51 -6.55 -31.36 -0.32
C HIS A 51 -6.04 -30.44 0.81
N GLY A 52 -5.29 -31.00 1.77
CA GLY A 52 -4.62 -30.22 2.82
C GLY A 52 -3.64 -29.20 2.26
N VAL A 53 -2.81 -29.59 1.28
CA VAL A 53 -1.87 -28.69 0.59
C VAL A 53 -2.63 -27.63 -0.20
N SER A 54 -3.67 -27.99 -0.95
CA SER A 54 -4.50 -27.02 -1.68
C SER A 54 -5.14 -26.00 -0.74
N LYS A 55 -5.60 -26.42 0.45
CA LYS A 55 -6.15 -25.53 1.47
C LYS A 55 -5.08 -24.59 2.00
N ALA A 56 -3.89 -25.09 2.32
CA ALA A 56 -2.78 -24.27 2.80
C ALA A 56 -2.38 -23.20 1.76
N ILE A 57 -2.33 -23.56 0.47
CA ILE A 57 -2.07 -22.60 -0.62
C ILE A 57 -3.15 -21.51 -0.65
N ALA A 58 -4.42 -21.90 -0.55
CA ALA A 58 -5.53 -20.95 -0.51
C ALA A 58 -5.43 -20.00 0.70
N ASP A 59 -5.07 -20.52 1.88
CA ASP A 59 -4.92 -19.71 3.09
C ASP A 59 -3.74 -18.72 2.98
N VAL A 60 -2.60 -19.13 2.41
CA VAL A 60 -1.47 -18.23 2.14
C VAL A 60 -1.88 -17.11 1.17
N LYS A 61 -2.64 -17.43 0.12
CA LYS A 61 -3.18 -16.43 -0.81
C LYS A 61 -4.08 -15.40 -0.09
N ARG A 62 -4.98 -15.86 0.80
CA ARG A 62 -5.85 -14.96 1.60
C ARG A 62 -5.02 -14.01 2.47
N VAL A 63 -4.01 -14.56 3.17
CA VAL A 63 -3.12 -13.75 4.01
C VAL A 63 -2.33 -12.75 3.18
N GLY A 64 -1.84 -13.17 2.01
CA GLY A 64 -1.13 -12.29 1.07
C GLY A 64 -2.00 -11.12 0.62
N ALA A 65 -3.21 -11.40 0.13
CA ALA A 65 -4.16 -10.36 -0.28
C ALA A 65 -4.51 -9.39 0.87
N ALA A 66 -4.75 -9.91 2.08
CA ALA A 66 -5.02 -9.08 3.24
C ALA A 66 -3.84 -8.13 3.57
N ARG A 67 -2.60 -8.63 3.50
CA ARG A 67 -1.40 -7.81 3.73
C ARG A 67 -1.23 -6.72 2.67
N LEU A 68 -1.52 -7.02 1.40
CA LEU A 68 -1.47 -6.02 0.34
C LEU A 68 -2.46 -4.87 0.60
N ASN A 69 -3.68 -5.18 1.08
CA ASN A 69 -4.63 -4.15 1.49
C ASN A 69 -4.10 -3.31 2.67
N THR A 70 -3.51 -3.94 3.69
CA THR A 70 -2.89 -3.20 4.81
C THR A 70 -1.79 -2.26 4.35
N ILE A 71 -0.94 -2.69 3.41
CA ILE A 71 0.12 -1.84 2.86
C ILE A 71 -0.48 -0.71 2.01
N ALA A 72 -1.57 -0.97 1.28
CA ALA A 72 -2.30 0.07 0.54
C ALA A 72 -2.85 1.15 1.47
N ASP A 73 -3.48 0.75 2.58
CA ASP A 73 -4.01 1.67 3.59
C ASP A 73 -2.89 2.50 4.23
N PHE A 74 -1.75 1.87 4.52
CA PHE A 74 -0.56 2.57 5.02
C PHE A 74 0.00 3.57 4.01
N ALA A 75 0.02 3.24 2.71
CA ALA A 75 0.50 4.12 1.66
C ALA A 75 -0.40 5.35 1.51
N ASP A 76 -1.72 5.17 1.55
CA ASP A 76 -2.71 6.25 1.49
C ASP A 76 -2.60 7.19 2.70
N GLU A 77 -2.47 6.63 3.90
CA GLU A 77 -2.28 7.41 5.13
C GLU A 77 -0.96 8.19 5.08
N THR A 78 0.12 7.54 4.64
CA THR A 78 1.43 8.19 4.51
C THR A 78 1.38 9.36 3.54
N GLN A 79 0.74 9.16 2.37
CA GLN A 79 0.54 10.22 1.39
C GLN A 79 -0.25 11.39 1.99
N HIS A 80 -1.34 11.10 2.72
CA HIS A 80 -2.18 12.10 3.35
C HIS A 80 -1.42 12.94 4.38
N VAL A 81 -0.74 12.27 5.32
CA VAL A 81 0.02 12.93 6.40
C VAL A 81 1.14 13.78 5.84
N LEU A 82 1.92 13.28 4.87
CA LEU A 82 3.00 14.05 4.27
C LEU A 82 2.49 15.24 3.46
N ALA A 83 1.37 15.10 2.74
CA ALA A 83 0.76 16.22 2.01
C ALA A 83 0.29 17.34 2.97
N ILE A 84 -0.29 16.99 4.12
CA ILE A 84 -0.66 17.97 5.15
C ILE A 84 0.59 18.64 5.74
N ALA A 85 1.58 17.84 6.14
CA ALA A 85 2.79 18.36 6.78
C ALA A 85 3.55 19.33 5.86
N THR A 86 3.68 19.00 4.58
CA THR A 86 4.31 19.87 3.57
C THR A 86 3.53 21.17 3.33
N GLY A 87 2.20 21.09 3.21
CA GLY A 87 1.35 22.29 3.06
C GLY A 87 1.42 23.21 4.29
N GLY A 88 1.46 22.63 5.49
CA GLY A 88 1.65 23.37 6.75
C GLY A 88 3.02 24.04 6.83
N LEU A 89 4.08 23.35 6.40
CA LEU A 89 5.44 23.89 6.38
C LEU A 89 5.59 25.05 5.39
N ASP A 90 5.06 24.93 4.17
CA ASP A 90 5.07 26.02 3.17
C ASP A 90 4.29 27.24 3.69
N THR A 91 3.10 27.02 4.27
CA THR A 91 2.31 28.10 4.88
C THR A 91 3.07 28.78 6.02
N GLY A 92 3.68 27.99 6.90
CA GLY A 92 4.51 28.47 8.01
C GLY A 92 5.69 29.30 7.52
N LEU A 93 6.43 28.79 6.53
CA LEU A 93 7.56 29.48 5.92
C LEU A 93 7.15 30.82 5.31
N ARG A 94 6.03 30.87 4.58
CA ARG A 94 5.49 32.12 4.00
C ARG A 94 5.04 33.11 5.07
N SER A 95 4.57 32.62 6.20
CA SER A 95 4.12 33.45 7.33
C SER A 95 5.25 33.98 8.21
N LEU A 96 6.51 33.60 7.96
CA LEU A 96 7.64 34.09 8.75
C LEU A 96 7.82 35.61 8.58
N PRO A 97 8.15 36.34 9.67
CA PRO A 97 8.55 37.74 9.60
C PRO A 97 9.70 37.94 8.60
N SER A 98 9.73 39.07 7.89
CA SER A 98 10.69 39.29 6.79
C SER A 98 12.16 39.21 7.21
N ILE A 99 12.46 39.39 8.50
CA ILE A 99 13.81 39.23 9.07
C ILE A 99 14.33 37.78 9.02
N TYR A 100 13.43 36.81 8.89
CA TYR A 100 13.75 35.38 8.77
C TYR A 100 13.50 34.84 7.35
N GLN A 101 13.02 35.67 6.42
CA GLN A 101 12.84 35.26 5.04
C GLN A 101 14.18 35.32 4.29
N PRO A 102 14.53 34.27 3.51
CA PRO A 102 15.72 34.31 2.68
C PRO A 102 15.62 35.44 1.64
N PRO A 103 16.73 36.12 1.31
CA PRO A 103 16.70 37.21 0.34
C PRO A 103 16.17 36.71 -1.00
N LEU A 104 15.22 37.46 -1.58
CA LEU A 104 14.71 37.20 -2.93
C LEU A 104 15.92 37.16 -3.88
N ARG A 105 16.19 36.00 -4.49
CA ARG A 105 17.22 35.89 -5.52
C ARG A 105 16.75 36.74 -6.71
N ALA A 106 17.56 37.75 -7.06
CA ALA A 106 17.39 38.59 -8.25
C ALA A 106 17.55 37.78 -9.54
#